data_AF-A0A1Z9PBS6-F1
#
_entry.id   AF-A0A1Z9PBS6-F1
#
_cell.length_a   1.000
_cell.length_b   1.000
_cell.length_c   1.000
_cell.angle_alpha   90.00
_cell.angle_beta   90.00
_cell.angle_gamma   90.00
#
_symmetry.space_group_name_H-M   'P 1'
#
loop_
_entity.id
_entity.type
_entity.pdbx_description
1 polymer ?
#
loop_
_entity_poly.entity_id
_entity_poly.type
_entity_poly.pdbx_seq_one_letter_code
_entity_poly.pdbx_strand_id
1 'polypeptide(L)'
;MLNISQYKLLTNLLFMSLFLIKFSNVIQDRIEIILFIFWIVPLLIFYFFINKLMIRSYQWFCFFLIIYFLFSSLRVFVTNPYWIDILELVSICTLFIHIMFGPRVIKSIN
;
A
#
# COMPACT_ATOMS: atom_id res chain seq x y z
N MET A 1 -23.00 3.63 -2.94
CA MET A 1 -22.25 2.58 -2.21
C MET A 1 -21.46 1.79 -3.24
N LEU A 2 -20.16 1.57 -3.04
CA LEU A 2 -19.36 0.74 -3.94
C LEU A 2 -19.83 -0.72 -3.81
N ASN A 3 -20.09 -1.39 -4.94
CA ASN A 3 -20.29 -2.84 -4.93
C ASN A 3 -19.01 -3.55 -4.48
N ILE A 4 -19.12 -4.76 -3.90
CA ILE A 4 -17.97 -5.58 -3.47
C ILE A 4 -16.93 -5.72 -4.57
N SER A 5 -17.39 -5.98 -5.80
CA SER A 5 -16.53 -6.14 -6.97
C SER A 5 -15.74 -4.86 -7.28
N GLN A 6 -16.40 -3.70 -7.21
CA GLN A 6 -15.77 -2.40 -7.42
C GLN A 6 -14.78 -2.06 -6.31
N TYR A 7 -15.11 -2.40 -5.06
CA TYR A 7 -14.19 -2.23 -3.93
C TYR A 7 -12.94 -3.09 -4.08
N LYS A 8 -13.08 -4.38 -4.44
CA LYS A 8 -11.94 -5.27 -4.71
C LYS A 8 -11.10 -4.77 -5.89
N LEU A 9 -11.75 -4.34 -6.97
CA LEU A 9 -11.07 -3.76 -8.14
C LEU A 9 -10.22 -2.55 -7.73
N LEU A 10 -10.81 -1.59 -7.02
CA LEU A 10 -10.11 -0.40 -6.54
C LEU A 10 -8.95 -0.77 -5.60
N THR A 11 -9.15 -1.75 -4.72
CA THR A 11 -8.11 -2.24 -3.82
C THR A 11 -6.93 -2.80 -4.62
N ASN A 12 -7.20 -3.66 -5.62
CA ASN A 12 -6.16 -4.23 -6.48
C ASN A 12 -5.42 -3.16 -7.27
N LEU A 13 -6.13 -2.16 -7.80
CA LEU A 13 -5.51 -1.03 -8.53
C LEU A 13 -4.54 -0.24 -7.63
N LEU A 14 -4.92 0.05 -6.39
CA LEU A 14 -4.06 0.76 -5.43
C LEU A 14 -2.83 -0.08 -5.01
N PHE A 15 -2.99 -1.40 -4.87
CA PHE A 15 -1.87 -2.30 -4.61
C PHE A 15 -0.90 -2.35 -5.80
N MET A 16 -1.43 -2.48 -7.02
CA MET A 16 -0.62 -2.51 -8.24
C MET A 16 0.09 -1.19 -8.48
N SER A 17 -0.56 -0.04 -8.23
CA SER A 17 0.10 1.26 -8.37
C SER A 17 1.28 1.39 -7.40
N LEU A 18 1.10 1.02 -6.13
CA LEU A 18 2.17 1.08 -5.14
C LEU A 18 3.31 0.11 -5.47
N PHE A 19 3.00 -1.09 -5.96
CA PHE A 19 4.00 -2.06 -6.42
C PHE A 19 4.84 -1.49 -7.57
N LEU A 20 4.20 -0.91 -8.59
CA LEU A 20 4.88 -0.32 -9.75
C LEU A 20 5.80 0.85 -9.35
N ILE A 21 5.36 1.70 -8.41
CA ILE A 21 6.17 2.81 -7.91
C ILE A 21 7.41 2.29 -7.19
N LYS A 22 7.24 1.32 -6.28
CA LYS A 22 8.38 0.70 -5.58
C LYS A 22 9.35 0.02 -6.55
N PHE A 23 8.82 -0.65 -7.58
CA PHE A 23 9.65 -1.30 -8.59
C PHE A 23 10.43 -0.27 -9.43
N SER A 24 9.80 0.85 -9.80
CA SER A 24 10.49 1.95 -10.47
C SER A 24 11.60 2.56 -9.62
N ASN A 25 11.45 2.60 -8.30
CA ASN A 25 12.51 3.03 -7.39
C ASN A 25 13.72 2.07 -7.36
N VAL A 26 13.49 0.78 -7.59
CA VAL A 26 14.59 -0.20 -7.76
C VAL A 26 15.31 0.01 -9.08
N ILE A 27 14.58 0.26 -10.18
CA ILE A 27 15.20 0.51 -11.50
C ILE A 27 16.09 1.77 -11.48
N GLN A 28 15.76 2.75 -10.65
CA GLN A 28 16.55 3.98 -10.47
C GLN A 28 17.70 3.83 -9.46
N ASP A 29 17.99 2.60 -8.99
CA ASP A 29 19.00 2.29 -7.97
C ASP A 29 18.81 3.06 -6.65
N ARG A 30 17.58 3.52 -6.36
CA ARG A 30 17.23 4.25 -5.12
C ARG A 30 16.96 3.31 -3.95
N ILE A 31 16.56 2.07 -4.25
CA ILE A 31 16.27 1.02 -3.28
C ILE A 31 17.06 -0.21 -3.69
N GLU A 32 17.87 -0.74 -2.77
CA GLU A 32 18.56 -2.00 -2.99
C GLU A 32 17.57 -3.14 -3.23
N ILE A 33 17.88 -4.02 -4.17
CA ILE A 33 16.95 -5.08 -4.57
C ILE A 33 16.62 -6.04 -3.42
N ILE A 34 17.56 -6.27 -2.50
CA ILE A 34 17.36 -7.09 -1.30
C ILE A 34 16.33 -6.44 -0.37
N LEU A 35 16.46 -5.13 -0.12
CA LEU A 35 15.49 -4.37 0.67
C LEU A 35 14.11 -4.36 0.01
N PHE A 36 14.05 -4.19 -1.31
CA PHE A 36 12.80 -4.27 -2.05
C PHE A 36 12.11 -5.64 -1.87
N ILE A 37 12.84 -6.75 -2.04
CA ILE A 37 12.30 -8.10 -1.87
C ILE A 37 11.78 -8.28 -0.44
N PHE A 38 12.57 -7.87 0.57
CA PHE A 38 12.14 -7.96 1.97
C PHE A 38 10.83 -7.20 2.21
N TRP A 39 10.72 -5.98 1.69
CA TRP A 39 9.54 -5.13 1.86
C TRP A 39 8.36 -5.50 0.97
N ILE A 40 8.53 -6.28 -0.09
CA ILE A 40 7.39 -6.68 -0.92
C ILE A 40 6.64 -7.88 -0.34
N VAL A 41 7.33 -8.73 0.43
CA VAL A 41 6.75 -9.94 1.02
C VAL A 41 5.54 -9.63 1.91
N PRO A 42 5.62 -8.72 2.91
CA PRO A 42 4.45 -8.37 3.71
C PRO A 42 3.31 -7.84 2.83
N LEU A 43 3.64 -7.04 1.82
CA LEU A 43 2.67 -6.42 0.93
C LEU A 43 1.87 -7.46 0.13
N LEU A 44 2.54 -8.50 -0.39
CA LEU A 44 1.92 -9.63 -1.09
C LEU A 44 1.08 -10.50 -0.16
N ILE A 45 1.57 -10.76 1.06
CA ILE A 45 0.81 -11.52 2.07
C ILE A 45 -0.51 -10.82 2.38
N PHE A 46 -0.46 -9.52 2.67
CA PHE A 46 -1.68 -8.75 2.96
C PHE A 46 -2.60 -8.61 1.75
N TYR A 47 -2.06 -8.43 0.54
CA TYR A 47 -2.83 -8.40 -0.69
C TYR A 47 -3.74 -9.65 -0.83
N PHE A 48 -3.20 -10.83 -0.55
CA PHE A 48 -3.97 -12.08 -0.58
C PHE A 48 -5.11 -12.11 0.44
N PHE A 49 -4.83 -11.76 1.71
CA PHE A 49 -5.84 -11.81 2.76
C PHE A 49 -6.90 -10.71 2.67
N ILE A 50 -6.53 -9.52 2.20
CA ILE A 50 -7.44 -8.39 1.97
C ILE A 50 -8.46 -8.73 0.88
N ASN A 51 -8.04 -9.43 -0.18
CA ASN A 51 -8.92 -9.91 -1.24
C ASN A 51 -9.93 -10.96 -0.77
N LYS A 52 -9.65 -11.66 0.34
CA LYS A 52 -10.58 -12.53 1.06
C LYS A 52 -11.52 -11.79 2.03
N LEU A 53 -11.47 -10.44 2.06
CA LEU A 53 -12.30 -9.59 2.92
C LEU A 53 -12.14 -9.88 4.43
N MET A 54 -10.96 -10.38 4.84
CA MET A 54 -10.67 -10.69 6.24
C MET A 54 -10.46 -9.41 7.06
N ILE A 55 -11.45 -9.01 7.88
CA ILE A 55 -11.42 -7.73 8.63
C ILE A 55 -10.13 -7.52 9.45
N ARG A 56 -9.64 -8.56 10.12
CA ARG A 56 -8.38 -8.47 10.90
C ARG A 56 -7.19 -8.10 10.03
N SER A 57 -7.14 -8.58 8.79
CA SER A 57 -6.04 -8.29 7.86
C SER A 57 -6.03 -6.83 7.41
N TYR A 58 -7.20 -6.18 7.28
CA TYR A 58 -7.27 -4.73 7.00
C TYR A 58 -6.64 -3.93 8.14
N GLN A 59 -6.99 -4.25 9.39
CA GLN A 59 -6.45 -3.57 10.57
C GLN A 59 -4.94 -3.74 10.71
N TRP A 60 -4.45 -4.98 10.60
CA TRP A 60 -3.01 -5.26 10.63
C TRP A 60 -2.26 -4.58 9.49
N PHE A 61 -2.85 -4.53 8.28
CA PHE A 61 -2.22 -3.88 7.15
C PHE A 61 -2.09 -2.37 7.34
N CYS A 62 -3.04 -1.70 8.01
CA CYS A 62 -2.90 -0.29 8.38
C CYS A 62 -1.63 -0.03 9.20
N PHE A 63 -1.28 -0.91 10.14
CA PHE A 63 -0.02 -0.78 10.90
C PHE A 63 1.21 -0.92 10.00
N PHE A 64 1.20 -1.87 9.08
CA PHE A 64 2.29 -2.01 8.11
C PHE A 64 2.40 -0.78 7.20
N LEU A 65 1.28 -0.22 6.73
CA LEU A 65 1.26 0.99 5.92
C LEU A 65 1.85 2.21 6.65
N ILE A 66 1.68 2.31 7.97
CA ILE A 66 2.35 3.36 8.77
C ILE A 66 3.88 3.19 8.72
N ILE A 67 4.39 1.95 8.77
CA ILE A 67 5.82 1.68 8.63
C ILE A 67 6.31 2.08 7.23
N TYR A 68 5.58 1.72 6.17
CA TYR A 68 5.91 2.17 4.80
C TYR A 68 5.90 3.69 4.67
N PHE A 69 4.90 4.35 5.29
CA PHE A 69 4.78 5.79 5.33
C PHE A 69 6.00 6.43 6.02
N LEU A 70 6.48 5.87 7.13
CA LEU A 70 7.67 6.35 7.82
C LEU A 70 8.90 6.32 6.90
N PHE A 71 9.16 5.20 6.23
CA PHE A 71 10.32 5.11 5.31
C PHE A 71 10.19 6.05 4.12
N SER A 72 9.01 6.16 3.53
CA SER A 72 8.76 7.04 2.39
C SER A 72 8.90 8.52 2.79
N SER A 73 8.34 8.92 3.94
CA SER A 73 8.42 10.29 4.43
C SER A 73 9.85 10.72 4.77
N LEU A 74 10.67 9.82 5.34
CA LEU A 74 12.09 10.09 5.54
C LEU A 74 12.81 10.38 4.21
N ARG A 75 12.53 9.61 3.15
CA ARG A 75 13.12 9.90 1.83
C ARG A 75 12.66 11.25 1.27
N VAL A 76 11.37 11.56 1.36
CA VAL A 76 10.81 12.81 0.81
C VAL A 76 11.30 14.05 1.58
N PHE A 77 11.35 14.01 2.91
CA PHE A 77 11.60 15.21 3.71
C PHE A 77 13.04 15.37 4.19
N VAL A 78 13.79 14.27 4.35
CA VAL A 78 15.16 14.30 4.93
C VAL A 78 16.23 14.18 3.85
N THR A 79 15.96 13.48 2.75
CA THR A 79 16.92 13.30 1.65
C THR A 79 16.56 14.19 0.46
N ASN A 80 17.38 14.21 -0.60
CA ASN A 80 17.02 14.89 -1.85
C ASN A 80 15.76 14.24 -2.47
N PRO A 81 14.61 14.92 -2.44
CA PRO A 81 13.35 14.31 -2.87
C PRO A 81 13.31 14.18 -4.38
N TYR A 82 12.85 13.03 -4.84
CA TYR A 82 12.41 12.85 -6.22
C TYR A 82 10.88 12.86 -6.30
N TRP A 83 10.34 13.23 -7.46
CA TRP A 83 8.90 13.20 -7.70
C TRP A 83 8.27 11.82 -7.45
N ILE A 84 9.04 10.75 -7.67
CA ILE A 84 8.58 9.39 -7.45
C ILE A 84 8.46 9.02 -5.97
N ASP A 85 9.28 9.63 -5.09
CA ASP A 85 9.16 9.45 -3.65
C ASP A 85 7.87 10.12 -3.13
N ILE A 86 7.54 11.31 -3.67
CA ILE A 86 6.28 12.01 -3.37
C ILE A 86 5.09 11.16 -3.85
N LEU A 87 5.17 10.61 -5.06
CA LEU A 87 4.14 9.72 -5.61
C LEU A 87 3.96 8.45 -4.76
N GLU A 88 5.05 7.86 -4.26
CA GLU A 88 5.00 6.71 -3.34
C GLU A 88 4.29 7.09 -2.04
N LEU A 89 4.65 8.23 -1.45
CA LEU A 89 4.03 8.75 -0.23
C LEU A 89 2.51 8.95 -0.40
N VAL A 90 2.09 9.63 -1.47
CA VAL A 90 0.67 9.85 -1.78
C VAL A 90 -0.05 8.52 -2.00
N SER A 91 0.58 7.57 -2.71
CA SER A 91 0.00 6.24 -2.94
C SER A 91 -0.18 5.47 -1.63
N ILE A 92 0.79 5.52 -0.71
CA ILE A 92 0.65 4.92 0.63
C ILE A 92 -0.51 5.57 1.40
N CYS A 93 -0.63 6.89 1.40
CA CYS A 93 -1.72 7.60 2.08
C CYS A 93 -3.10 7.23 1.51
N THR A 94 -3.24 7.21 0.19
CA THR A 94 -4.51 6.82 -0.46
C THR A 94 -4.88 5.38 -0.15
N LEU A 95 -3.92 4.45 -0.21
CA LEU A 95 -4.14 3.04 0.14
C LEU A 95 -4.49 2.90 1.63
N PHE A 96 -3.83 3.64 2.52
CA PHE A 96 -4.13 3.62 3.96
C PHE A 96 -5.57 4.04 4.24
N ILE A 97 -6.01 5.16 3.68
CA ILE A 97 -7.38 5.67 3.86
C ILE A 97 -8.39 4.64 3.33
N HIS A 98 -8.14 4.09 2.14
CA HIS A 98 -9.00 3.08 1.53
C HIS A 98 -9.14 1.82 2.40
N ILE A 99 -8.02 1.27 2.89
CA ILE A 99 -7.98 0.08 3.75
C ILE A 99 -8.60 0.37 5.13
N MET A 100 -8.39 1.55 5.70
CA MET A 100 -8.96 1.96 6.98
C MET A 100 -10.49 1.91 6.96
N PHE A 101 -11.12 2.29 5.84
CA PHE A 101 -12.58 2.20 5.68
C PHE A 101 -13.07 0.79 5.33
N GLY A 102 -12.17 -0.12 4.94
CA GLY A 102 -12.51 -1.49 4.53
C GLY A 102 -13.39 -2.28 5.50
N PRO A 103 -13.07 -2.34 6.81
CA PRO A 103 -13.91 -3.02 7.80
C PRO A 103 -15.36 -2.51 7.84
N ARG A 104 -15.58 -1.20 7.65
CA ARG A 104 -16.91 -0.59 7.63
C ARG A 104 -17.67 -0.98 6.37
N VAL A 105 -16.98 -0.95 5.22
CA VAL A 105 -17.56 -1.33 3.92
C VAL A 105 -17.95 -2.81 3.92
N ILE A 106 -17.08 -3.70 4.42
CA ILE A 106 -17.37 -5.15 4.52
C ILE A 106 -18.58 -5.41 5.42
N LYS A 107 -18.68 -4.73 6.57
CA LYS A 107 -19.82 -4.87 7.48
C LYS A 107 -21.13 -4.30 6.94
N SER A 108 -21.10 -3.29 6.07
CA SER A 108 -22.33 -2.75 5.46
C SER A 108 -22.89 -3.61 4.34
N ILE A 109 -22.10 -4.59 3.88
CA ILE A 109 -22.40 -5.45 2.74
C ILE A 109 -22.88 -6.83 3.21
N ASN A 110 -22.33 -7.34 4.32
CA ASN A 110 -22.82 -8.53 5.02
C ASN A 110 -24.04 -8.19 5.89
#